data_AF-A0A2M7ZVD7-F1
#
_entry.id   AF-A0A2M7ZVD7-F1
#
_cell.length_a   1.000
_cell.length_b   1.000
_cell.length_c   1.000
_cell.angle_alpha   90.00
_cell.angle_beta   90.00
_cell.angle_gamma   90.00
#
_symmetry.space_group_name_H-M   'P 1'
#
loop_
_entity.id
_entity.type
_entity.pdbx_description
1 polymer ?
#
loop_
_entity_poly.entity_id
_entity_poly.type
_entity_poly.pdbx_seq_one_letter_code
_entity_poly.pdbx_strand_id
1 'polypeptide(L)'
;MKQQKGISTTLSILLIALLAVIVGGTLVYKYYLVPEEKPSAGEVPGEPQDETADWKTYRSEKYGFEVKYPPDWKVVDGGVHYFGFDKRDFDVCFGLGCMAPGIVIELHPNDNIETFWLWEVIQEGELPPTIKVIKKEVVTIRNREITKALLEQANGWQEWYYLFDSPEIKGFTLFSANTAKRDQIVYDLIAEKMLSTFRFIEKKESYKEPYIKVLSPNGGENLKVGDTYNIKWESNGIEKLMIHLTNYSCCSETPTHIVEKIPASQESYSWKIPDYGWGSEDNLKIFMVGDSDSRIQDTSDNYFHIYFNLPSIPETANWKTYTNEKYGFEIKYPDGTKIMDPITGDLNPINSANISMFPPSSLKGILKELVIDIDSPYYSSCPKKAPFVINGVNFNRTDVSGNYVGMETGSIAMEYCTMKDNVLFRLITLLLFSKYEHPPFDETKELEIVNQMLSTFRFLE
;
A
#
# COMPACT_ATOMS: atom_id res chain seq x y z
N MET A 1 -68.75 64.88 -27.43
CA MET A 1 -68.47 63.45 -27.16
C MET A 1 -68.38 62.72 -28.50
N LYS A 2 -67.18 62.33 -28.97
CA LYS A 2 -67.04 61.51 -30.18
C LYS A 2 -67.09 60.04 -29.77
N GLN A 3 -68.14 59.33 -30.18
CA GLN A 3 -68.35 57.90 -29.92
C GLN A 3 -67.23 57.05 -30.52
N GLN A 4 -66.54 56.30 -29.66
CA GLN A 4 -65.71 55.16 -30.00
C GLN A 4 -66.61 54.07 -30.62
N LYS A 5 -66.46 53.80 -31.92
CA LYS A 5 -67.12 52.66 -32.56
C LYS A 5 -66.35 51.39 -32.18
N GLY A 6 -66.85 50.68 -31.17
CA GLY A 6 -66.43 49.33 -30.83
C GLY A 6 -66.68 48.39 -32.01
N ILE A 7 -65.75 47.47 -32.24
CA ILE A 7 -65.86 46.43 -33.26
C ILE A 7 -67.06 45.55 -32.87
N SER A 8 -68.04 45.43 -33.77
CA SER A 8 -69.25 44.62 -33.57
C SER A 8 -68.87 43.20 -33.15
N THR A 9 -69.56 42.64 -32.15
CA THR A 9 -69.31 41.30 -31.61
C THR A 9 -69.32 40.22 -32.71
N THR A 10 -70.15 40.42 -33.74
CA THR A 10 -70.19 39.58 -34.95
C THR A 10 -68.92 39.67 -35.80
N LEU A 11 -68.27 40.84 -35.88
CA LEU A 11 -67.03 41.03 -36.62
C LEU A 11 -65.85 40.35 -35.91
N SER A 12 -65.83 40.37 -34.56
CA SER A 12 -64.83 39.68 -33.75
C SER A 12 -64.95 38.16 -33.86
N ILE A 13 -66.17 37.62 -33.87
CA ILE A 13 -66.42 36.19 -34.06
C ILE A 13 -65.99 35.76 -35.47
N LEU A 14 -66.26 36.57 -36.49
CA LEU A 14 -65.82 36.31 -37.87
C LEU A 14 -64.30 36.32 -38.00
N LEU A 15 -63.60 37.24 -37.31
CA LEU A 15 -62.13 37.28 -37.30
C LEU A 15 -61.51 36.07 -36.61
N ILE A 16 -62.09 35.60 -35.50
CA ILE A 16 -61.62 34.41 -34.78
C ILE A 16 -61.90 33.15 -35.60
N ALA A 17 -63.06 33.04 -36.24
CA ALA A 17 -63.38 31.93 -37.13
C ALA A 17 -62.45 31.90 -38.35
N LEU A 18 -62.13 33.06 -38.94
CA LEU A 18 -61.18 33.17 -40.04
C LEU A 18 -59.77 32.75 -39.62
N LEU A 19 -59.32 33.18 -38.43
CA LEU A 19 -58.03 32.75 -37.86
C LEU A 19 -57.99 31.25 -37.60
N ALA A 20 -59.08 30.66 -37.08
CA ALA A 20 -59.17 29.21 -36.86
C ALA A 20 -59.12 28.41 -38.18
N VAL A 21 -59.75 28.92 -39.25
CA VAL A 21 -59.69 28.31 -40.58
C VAL A 21 -58.29 28.45 -41.19
N ILE A 22 -57.62 29.59 -41.01
CA ILE A 22 -56.24 29.79 -41.49
C ILE A 22 -55.28 28.84 -40.74
N VAL A 23 -55.34 28.79 -39.41
CA VAL A 23 -54.47 27.92 -38.60
C VAL A 23 -54.77 26.44 -38.87
N GLY A 24 -56.04 26.06 -38.92
CA GLY A 24 -56.47 24.69 -39.26
C GLY A 24 -56.05 24.29 -40.68
N GLY A 25 -56.22 25.18 -41.66
CA GLY A 25 -55.78 24.96 -43.05
C GLY A 25 -54.27 24.81 -43.17
N THR A 26 -53.49 25.58 -42.39
CA THR A 26 -52.02 25.48 -42.38
C THR A 26 -51.54 24.16 -41.76
N LEU A 27 -52.19 23.69 -40.69
CA LEU A 27 -51.87 22.41 -40.06
C LEU A 27 -52.26 21.22 -40.94
N VAL A 28 -53.41 21.26 -41.61
CA VAL A 28 -53.84 20.23 -42.56
C VAL A 28 -52.93 20.22 -43.80
N TYR A 29 -52.54 21.37 -44.33
CA TYR A 29 -51.59 21.46 -45.44
C TYR A 29 -50.23 20.84 -45.08
N LYS A 30 -49.72 21.10 -43.86
CA LYS A 30 -48.43 20.56 -43.40
C LYS A 30 -48.50 19.05 -43.10
N TYR A 31 -49.66 18.52 -42.72
CA TYR A 31 -49.82 17.12 -42.31
C TYR A 31 -50.28 16.19 -43.45
N TYR A 32 -51.02 16.70 -44.44
CA TYR A 32 -51.59 15.88 -45.52
C TYR A 32 -51.09 16.21 -46.93
N LEU A 33 -50.53 17.40 -47.17
CA LEU A 33 -50.15 17.86 -48.53
C LEU A 33 -48.65 18.11 -48.72
N VAL A 34 -47.83 17.95 -47.68
CA VAL A 34 -46.38 17.77 -47.83
C VAL A 34 -46.15 16.28 -48.11
N PRO A 35 -45.77 15.89 -49.33
CA PRO A 35 -45.36 14.51 -49.59
C PRO A 35 -44.14 14.23 -48.71
N GLU A 36 -44.08 13.07 -48.07
CA GLU A 36 -42.82 12.57 -47.55
C GLU A 36 -41.77 12.70 -48.67
N GLU A 37 -40.70 13.45 -48.43
CA GLU A 37 -39.52 13.32 -49.26
C GLU A 37 -39.08 11.86 -49.12
N LYS A 38 -39.40 11.04 -50.12
CA LYS A 38 -38.73 9.77 -50.32
C LYS A 38 -37.23 10.07 -50.27
N PRO A 39 -36.44 9.36 -49.46
CA PRO A 39 -35.00 9.36 -49.65
C PRO A 39 -34.76 9.02 -51.11
N SER A 40 -34.03 9.90 -51.80
CA SER A 40 -33.52 9.66 -53.15
C SER A 40 -32.89 8.27 -53.19
N ALA A 41 -33.22 7.49 -54.21
CA ALA A 41 -32.49 6.28 -54.54
C ALA A 41 -31.03 6.66 -54.84
N GLY A 42 -30.18 6.54 -53.83
CA GLY A 42 -28.74 6.72 -53.87
C GLY A 42 -28.12 5.64 -53.02
N GLU A 43 -27.38 4.76 -53.69
CA GLU A 43 -26.59 3.64 -53.18
C GLU A 43 -27.39 2.47 -52.57
N VAL A 44 -27.31 1.33 -53.26
CA VAL A 44 -27.43 0.00 -52.64
C VAL A 44 -26.65 0.05 -51.33
N PRO A 45 -27.18 -0.42 -50.18
CA PRO A 45 -26.38 -0.57 -48.98
C PRO A 45 -25.18 -1.41 -49.39
N GLY A 46 -24.01 -0.78 -49.50
CA GLY A 46 -22.76 -1.49 -49.49
C GLY A 46 -22.85 -2.43 -48.29
N GLU A 47 -22.48 -3.69 -48.53
CA GLU A 47 -22.17 -4.66 -47.50
C GLU A 47 -21.65 -3.91 -46.26
N PRO A 48 -22.26 -4.06 -45.07
CA PRO A 48 -22.03 -3.14 -43.95
C PRO A 48 -20.53 -2.95 -43.79
N GLN A 49 -20.04 -1.75 -44.13
CA GLN A 49 -18.63 -1.46 -44.07
C GLN A 49 -18.22 -1.77 -42.63
N ASP A 50 -17.34 -2.75 -42.45
CA ASP A 50 -16.89 -3.12 -41.11
C ASP A 50 -16.24 -1.90 -40.48
N GLU A 51 -16.99 -1.20 -39.62
CA GLU A 51 -16.55 0.02 -38.94
C GLU A 51 -15.34 -0.24 -38.02
N THR A 52 -15.01 -1.52 -37.82
CA THR A 52 -13.83 -2.00 -37.07
C THR A 52 -12.71 -2.53 -37.98
N ALA A 53 -12.79 -2.33 -39.30
CA ALA A 53 -11.78 -2.81 -40.25
C ALA A 53 -10.38 -2.26 -39.93
N ASP A 54 -10.29 -0.96 -39.63
CA ASP A 54 -9.03 -0.25 -39.32
C ASP A 54 -8.65 -0.29 -37.82
N TRP A 55 -9.41 -1.03 -37.01
CA TRP A 55 -9.15 -1.11 -35.57
C TRP A 55 -7.93 -1.98 -35.28
N LYS A 56 -7.18 -1.62 -34.23
CA LYS A 56 -6.05 -2.41 -33.73
C LYS A 56 -6.56 -3.64 -32.99
N THR A 57 -5.78 -4.71 -32.97
CA THR A 57 -6.11 -5.93 -32.22
C THR A 57 -5.30 -5.98 -30.93
N TYR A 58 -5.99 -6.12 -29.79
CA TYR A 58 -5.40 -6.53 -28.52
C TYR A 58 -5.54 -8.04 -28.38
N ARG A 59 -4.43 -8.74 -28.14
CA ARG A 59 -4.39 -10.20 -28.03
C ARG A 59 -3.71 -10.61 -26.74
N SER A 60 -4.43 -11.35 -25.89
CA SER A 60 -3.93 -11.89 -24.64
C SER A 60 -3.80 -13.41 -24.71
N GLU A 61 -2.57 -13.91 -24.89
CA GLU A 61 -2.28 -15.35 -24.82
C GLU A 61 -2.46 -15.91 -23.41
N LYS A 62 -2.20 -15.07 -22.38
CA LYS A 62 -2.35 -15.41 -20.96
C LYS A 62 -3.80 -15.79 -20.62
N TYR A 63 -4.74 -15.02 -21.14
CA TYR A 63 -6.16 -15.13 -20.81
C TYR A 63 -7.01 -15.65 -21.97
N GLY A 64 -6.40 -16.13 -23.05
CA GLY A 64 -7.11 -16.83 -24.11
C GLY A 64 -8.14 -15.96 -24.86
N PHE A 65 -7.90 -14.66 -25.05
CA PHE A 65 -8.81 -13.81 -25.81
C PHE A 65 -8.12 -12.78 -26.69
N GLU A 66 -8.87 -12.25 -27.66
CA GLU A 66 -8.53 -11.00 -28.33
C GLU A 66 -9.77 -10.16 -28.65
N VAL A 67 -9.53 -8.87 -28.80
CA VAL A 67 -10.56 -7.85 -29.05
C VAL A 67 -9.96 -6.74 -29.89
N LYS A 68 -10.73 -6.17 -30.82
CA LYS A 68 -10.30 -4.97 -31.54
C LYS A 68 -10.64 -3.70 -30.74
N TYR A 69 -9.84 -2.65 -30.90
CA TYR A 69 -10.05 -1.35 -30.29
C TYR A 69 -9.66 -0.21 -31.25
N PRO A 70 -10.18 1.02 -31.05
CA PRO A 70 -9.92 2.12 -31.97
C PRO A 70 -8.41 2.44 -32.13
N PRO A 71 -7.96 2.81 -33.35
CA PRO A 71 -6.53 2.92 -33.64
C PRO A 71 -5.84 4.08 -32.92
N ASP A 72 -6.57 5.12 -32.51
CA ASP A 72 -6.06 6.27 -31.76
C ASP A 72 -6.06 6.06 -30.24
N TRP A 73 -6.45 4.88 -29.76
CA TRP A 73 -6.49 4.56 -28.33
C TRP A 73 -5.21 3.86 -27.87
N LYS A 74 -4.91 4.00 -26.58
CA LYS A 74 -3.83 3.34 -25.85
C LYS A 74 -4.39 2.20 -25.03
N VAL A 75 -3.58 1.16 -24.84
CA VAL A 75 -3.90 0.00 -23.98
C VAL A 75 -2.99 0.05 -22.76
N VAL A 76 -3.57 -0.15 -21.59
CA VAL A 76 -2.84 -0.23 -20.31
C VAL A 76 -3.14 -1.56 -19.63
N ASP A 77 -2.08 -2.29 -19.31
CA ASP A 77 -2.16 -3.51 -18.51
C ASP A 77 -2.19 -3.14 -17.02
N GLY A 78 -3.40 -3.17 -16.45
CA GLY A 78 -3.66 -2.90 -15.03
C GLY A 78 -3.18 -4.03 -14.10
N GLY A 79 -2.73 -5.16 -14.65
CA GLY A 79 -2.06 -6.23 -13.91
C GLY A 79 -2.92 -7.43 -13.65
N VAL A 80 -3.21 -7.68 -12.37
CA VAL A 80 -3.93 -8.86 -11.91
C VAL A 80 -5.39 -8.71 -12.33
N HIS A 81 -5.67 -9.09 -13.57
CA HIS A 81 -6.98 -9.21 -14.22
C HIS A 81 -7.66 -7.94 -14.76
N TYR A 82 -6.94 -6.85 -15.07
CA TYR A 82 -7.55 -5.63 -15.62
C TYR A 82 -6.81 -5.09 -16.84
N PHE A 83 -7.56 -4.67 -17.87
CA PHE A 83 -7.05 -4.01 -19.08
C PHE A 83 -7.85 -2.74 -19.38
N GLY A 84 -7.17 -1.59 -19.49
CA GLY A 84 -7.80 -0.32 -19.85
C GLY A 84 -7.56 0.06 -21.32
N PHE A 85 -8.57 0.67 -21.94
CA PHE A 85 -8.54 1.25 -23.28
C PHE A 85 -9.06 2.70 -23.20
N ASP A 86 -8.25 3.69 -23.56
CA ASP A 86 -8.63 5.11 -23.57
C ASP A 86 -7.91 5.85 -24.71
N LYS A 87 -8.52 6.92 -25.21
CA LYS A 87 -7.94 7.87 -26.15
C LYS A 87 -6.91 8.81 -25.50
N ARG A 88 -6.99 9.03 -24.18
CA ARG A 88 -6.08 9.88 -23.39
C ARG A 88 -5.01 9.06 -22.68
N ASP A 89 -3.99 9.74 -22.16
CA ASP A 89 -2.98 9.13 -21.30
C ASP A 89 -3.57 8.72 -19.93
N PHE A 90 -3.34 7.45 -19.54
CA PHE A 90 -3.58 6.91 -18.20
C PHE A 90 -2.46 7.34 -17.24
N ASP A 91 -2.12 8.63 -17.18
CA ASP A 91 -0.99 9.09 -16.35
C ASP A 91 -1.33 9.23 -14.85
N VAL A 92 -2.49 8.73 -14.43
CA VAL A 92 -2.86 8.70 -13.01
C VAL A 92 -3.74 7.48 -12.77
N CYS A 93 -3.18 6.41 -12.15
CA CYS A 93 -3.59 5.96 -10.81
C CYS A 93 -3.24 4.51 -10.41
N PHE A 94 -2.86 4.36 -9.13
CA PHE A 94 -2.78 3.09 -8.40
C PHE A 94 -3.81 3.11 -7.24
N GLY A 95 -4.55 2.01 -7.05
CA GLY A 95 -5.48 1.81 -5.92
C GLY A 95 -6.93 2.24 -6.17
N LEU A 96 -7.85 1.65 -5.39
CA LEU A 96 -9.34 1.67 -5.42
C LEU A 96 -10.06 3.05 -5.49
N GLY A 97 -9.59 3.99 -6.30
CA GLY A 97 -10.09 5.37 -6.25
C GLY A 97 -9.85 6.24 -7.47
N CYS A 98 -9.66 5.68 -8.67
CA CYS A 98 -9.42 6.51 -9.85
C CYS A 98 -10.42 6.42 -10.99
N MET A 99 -11.10 7.56 -11.06
CA MET A 99 -11.91 8.16 -12.10
C MET A 99 -11.19 8.15 -13.46
N ALA A 100 -11.53 7.24 -14.37
CA ALA A 100 -10.99 7.25 -15.74
C ALA A 100 -12.12 7.04 -16.76
N PRO A 101 -12.43 8.04 -17.61
CA PRO A 101 -13.39 7.86 -18.70
C PRO A 101 -12.78 7.00 -19.82
N GLY A 102 -12.96 5.69 -19.79
CA GLY A 102 -12.45 4.77 -20.81
C GLY A 102 -13.27 3.48 -20.85
N ILE A 103 -12.77 2.48 -21.58
CA ILE A 103 -13.31 1.11 -21.58
C ILE A 103 -12.34 0.21 -20.83
N VAL A 104 -12.82 -0.51 -19.82
CA VAL A 104 -11.99 -1.44 -19.04
C VAL A 104 -12.54 -2.85 -19.15
N ILE A 105 -11.65 -3.81 -19.42
CA ILE A 105 -11.92 -5.24 -19.36
C ILE A 105 -11.34 -5.78 -18.05
N GLU A 106 -12.20 -6.27 -17.18
CA GLU A 106 -11.84 -7.04 -15.99
C GLU A 106 -12.08 -8.54 -16.24
N LEU A 107 -11.12 -9.37 -15.84
CA LEU A 107 -11.18 -10.82 -15.96
C LEU A 107 -11.42 -11.49 -14.61
N HIS A 108 -12.19 -12.58 -14.62
CA HIS A 108 -12.49 -13.33 -13.40
C HIS A 108 -11.99 -14.77 -13.53
N PRO A 109 -10.73 -15.09 -13.15
CA PRO A 109 -10.27 -16.48 -13.11
C PRO A 109 -11.05 -17.26 -12.04
N ASN A 110 -11.18 -18.58 -12.23
CA ASN A 110 -12.02 -19.48 -11.41
C ASN A 110 -11.66 -19.55 -9.91
N ASP A 111 -10.56 -18.93 -9.48
CA ASP A 111 -9.91 -19.22 -8.21
C ASP A 111 -10.25 -18.20 -7.11
N ASN A 112 -10.92 -17.09 -7.46
CA ASN A 112 -11.24 -16.00 -6.51
C ASN A 112 -12.60 -15.31 -6.82
N ILE A 113 -13.67 -16.12 -6.89
CA ILE A 113 -15.04 -15.62 -7.07
C ILE A 113 -15.55 -14.80 -5.87
N GLU A 114 -14.95 -14.96 -4.67
CA GLU A 114 -15.40 -14.27 -3.43
C GLU A 114 -15.31 -12.73 -3.49
N THR A 115 -14.49 -12.15 -4.37
CA THR A 115 -14.37 -10.70 -4.52
C THR A 115 -15.39 -10.07 -5.46
N PHE A 116 -16.19 -10.85 -6.20
CA PHE A 116 -17.05 -10.31 -7.26
C PHE A 116 -18.51 -10.19 -6.82
N TRP A 117 -18.73 -9.26 -5.88
CA TRP A 117 -20.08 -8.84 -5.47
C TRP A 117 -20.97 -8.57 -6.69
N LEU A 118 -20.46 -7.96 -7.76
CA LEU A 118 -21.29 -7.54 -8.88
C LEU A 118 -21.96 -8.68 -9.67
N TRP A 119 -21.37 -9.88 -9.78
CA TRP A 119 -22.01 -11.01 -10.48
C TRP A 119 -23.19 -11.60 -9.71
N GLU A 120 -22.95 -11.96 -8.45
CA GLU A 120 -23.98 -12.47 -7.55
C GLU A 120 -25.06 -11.41 -7.35
N VAL A 121 -24.69 -10.13 -7.27
CA VAL A 121 -25.63 -9.02 -7.07
C VAL A 121 -26.48 -8.73 -8.31
N ILE A 122 -25.91 -8.77 -9.53
CA ILE A 122 -26.68 -8.56 -10.76
C ILE A 122 -27.56 -9.78 -11.07
N GLN A 123 -27.14 -11.00 -10.75
CA GLN A 123 -27.93 -12.21 -11.00
C GLN A 123 -28.96 -12.51 -9.89
N GLU A 124 -28.61 -12.30 -8.62
CA GLU A 124 -29.37 -12.75 -7.43
C GLU A 124 -30.00 -11.62 -6.60
N GLY A 125 -29.63 -10.35 -6.84
CA GLY A 125 -30.52 -9.21 -6.63
C GLY A 125 -30.33 -8.30 -5.40
N GLU A 126 -29.31 -8.46 -4.56
CA GLU A 126 -29.07 -7.55 -3.42
C GLU A 126 -27.85 -6.65 -3.60
N LEU A 127 -28.03 -5.44 -4.12
CA LEU A 127 -26.95 -4.44 -4.23
C LEU A 127 -26.55 -3.88 -2.87
N PRO A 128 -25.27 -3.49 -2.69
CA PRO A 128 -24.92 -2.57 -1.62
C PRO A 128 -25.83 -1.34 -1.67
N PRO A 129 -26.27 -0.79 -0.53
CA PRO A 129 -27.21 0.34 -0.49
C PRO A 129 -26.67 1.61 -1.17
N THR A 130 -25.37 1.65 -1.47
CA THR A 130 -24.69 2.72 -2.20
C THR A 130 -24.80 2.64 -3.72
N ILE A 131 -25.41 1.58 -4.28
CA ILE A 131 -25.43 1.33 -5.73
C ILE A 131 -26.87 1.05 -6.18
N LYS A 132 -27.26 1.72 -7.26
CA LYS A 132 -28.62 1.64 -7.81
C LYS A 132 -28.58 1.17 -9.26
N VAL A 133 -29.27 0.08 -9.57
CA VAL A 133 -29.50 -0.32 -10.97
C VAL A 133 -30.51 0.64 -11.61
N ILE A 134 -30.08 1.35 -12.64
CA ILE A 134 -30.91 2.26 -13.45
C ILE A 134 -31.58 1.51 -14.60
N LYS A 135 -30.84 0.64 -15.28
CA LYS A 135 -31.34 -0.18 -16.39
C LYS A 135 -30.65 -1.53 -16.39
N LYS A 136 -31.36 -2.60 -16.72
CA LYS A 136 -30.81 -3.94 -16.96
C LYS A 136 -31.51 -4.54 -18.17
N GLU A 137 -30.75 -5.07 -19.11
CA GLU A 137 -31.26 -5.73 -20.31
C GLU A 137 -30.32 -6.86 -20.74
N VAL A 138 -30.85 -7.84 -21.47
CA VAL A 138 -30.04 -8.87 -22.11
C VAL A 138 -29.93 -8.50 -23.59
N VAL A 139 -28.70 -8.39 -24.10
CA VAL A 139 -28.40 -8.11 -25.50
C VAL A 139 -27.69 -9.29 -26.13
N THR A 140 -27.95 -9.56 -27.40
CA THR A 140 -27.26 -10.61 -28.14
C THR A 140 -26.12 -10.01 -28.96
N ILE A 141 -24.88 -10.37 -28.64
CA ILE A 141 -23.69 -9.97 -29.42
C ILE A 141 -23.01 -11.24 -29.94
N ARG A 142 -22.89 -11.38 -31.27
CA ARG A 142 -22.36 -12.57 -31.96
C ARG A 142 -22.94 -13.91 -31.46
N ASN A 143 -24.26 -14.00 -31.31
CA ASN A 143 -24.97 -15.18 -30.80
C ASN A 143 -24.65 -15.54 -29.34
N ARG A 144 -24.18 -14.58 -28.54
CA ARG A 144 -24.01 -14.72 -27.10
C ARG A 144 -24.94 -13.77 -26.38
N GLU A 145 -25.58 -14.25 -25.33
CA GLU A 145 -26.36 -13.41 -24.43
C GLU A 145 -25.41 -12.68 -23.48
N ILE A 146 -25.55 -11.35 -23.42
CA ILE A 146 -24.77 -10.47 -22.59
C ILE A 146 -25.74 -9.69 -21.71
N THR A 147 -25.57 -9.76 -20.40
CA THR A 147 -26.31 -8.92 -19.47
C THR A 147 -25.69 -7.53 -19.46
N LYS A 148 -26.43 -6.53 -19.91
CA LYS A 148 -26.05 -5.13 -19.93
C LYS A 148 -26.79 -4.39 -18.80
N ALA A 149 -26.06 -3.74 -17.90
CA ALA A 149 -26.64 -3.01 -16.77
C ALA A 149 -26.06 -1.60 -16.64
N LEU A 150 -26.92 -0.59 -16.49
CA LEU A 150 -26.55 0.78 -16.12
C LEU A 150 -26.68 0.92 -14.61
N LEU A 151 -25.58 1.17 -13.92
CA LEU A 151 -25.53 1.35 -12.47
C LEU A 151 -25.26 2.81 -12.13
N GLU A 152 -25.87 3.30 -11.07
CA GLU A 152 -25.65 4.61 -10.47
C GLU A 152 -25.02 4.45 -9.10
N GLN A 153 -23.83 5.01 -8.91
CA GLN A 153 -23.09 5.01 -7.65
C GLN A 153 -23.62 6.10 -6.69
N ALA A 154 -23.29 6.01 -5.40
CA ALA A 154 -23.76 6.96 -4.37
C ALA A 154 -23.38 8.42 -4.65
N ASN A 155 -22.31 8.66 -5.41
CA ASN A 155 -21.88 9.99 -5.86
C ASN A 155 -22.64 10.50 -7.11
N GLY A 156 -23.65 9.76 -7.59
CA GLY A 156 -24.47 10.08 -8.76
C GLY A 156 -23.87 9.65 -10.11
N TRP A 157 -22.79 8.87 -10.10
CA TRP A 157 -22.08 8.47 -11.32
C TRP A 157 -22.75 7.28 -11.99
N GLN A 158 -22.87 7.32 -13.31
CA GLN A 158 -23.51 6.25 -14.08
C GLN A 158 -22.51 5.49 -14.96
N GLU A 159 -22.56 4.17 -14.88
CA GLU A 159 -21.63 3.26 -15.54
C GLU A 159 -22.39 2.12 -16.21
N TRP A 160 -22.05 1.83 -17.46
CA TRP A 160 -22.53 0.64 -18.16
C TRP A 160 -21.63 -0.54 -17.87
N TYR A 161 -22.22 -1.65 -17.46
CA TYR A 161 -21.60 -2.93 -17.23
C TYR A 161 -22.11 -3.94 -18.25
N TYR A 162 -21.21 -4.66 -18.91
CA TYR A 162 -21.53 -5.76 -19.81
C TYR A 162 -20.95 -7.04 -19.23
N LEU A 163 -21.82 -7.99 -18.90
CA LEU A 163 -21.49 -9.26 -18.26
C LEU A 163 -21.84 -10.40 -19.22
N PHE A 164 -20.88 -11.27 -19.51
CA PHE A 164 -21.14 -12.47 -20.31
C PHE A 164 -20.32 -13.66 -19.78
N ASP A 165 -20.92 -14.85 -19.85
CA ASP A 165 -20.30 -16.10 -19.46
C ASP A 165 -19.18 -16.50 -20.44
N SER A 166 -18.06 -16.98 -19.89
CA SER A 166 -17.03 -17.71 -20.65
C SER A 166 -16.93 -19.14 -20.15
N PRO A 167 -16.76 -20.13 -21.04
CA PRO A 167 -16.46 -21.51 -20.65
C PRO A 167 -15.17 -21.66 -19.82
N GLU A 168 -14.22 -20.71 -19.93
CA GLU A 168 -12.89 -20.80 -19.33
C GLU A 168 -12.61 -19.76 -18.23
N ILE A 169 -13.34 -18.63 -18.22
CA ILE A 169 -13.12 -17.46 -17.34
C ILE A 169 -14.50 -16.93 -16.95
N LYS A 170 -15.11 -17.46 -15.88
CA LYS A 170 -16.54 -17.32 -15.53
C LYS A 170 -17.11 -15.89 -15.34
N GLY A 171 -16.41 -14.83 -15.77
CA GLY A 171 -16.99 -13.53 -16.02
C GLY A 171 -16.03 -12.63 -16.80
N PHE A 172 -16.61 -11.79 -17.66
CA PHE A 172 -15.98 -10.59 -18.21
C PHE A 172 -16.79 -9.40 -17.73
N THR A 173 -16.15 -8.40 -17.12
CA THR A 173 -16.78 -7.09 -16.91
C THR A 173 -16.18 -6.11 -17.90
N LEU A 174 -17.01 -5.62 -18.83
CA LEU A 174 -16.70 -4.39 -19.53
C LEU A 174 -17.39 -3.25 -18.79
N PHE A 175 -16.67 -2.27 -18.25
CA PHE A 175 -17.30 -1.06 -17.75
C PHE A 175 -16.95 0.17 -18.59
N SER A 176 -17.97 1.01 -18.81
CA SER A 176 -17.88 2.28 -19.53
C SER A 176 -18.50 3.38 -18.67
N ALA A 177 -17.67 4.29 -18.16
CA ALA A 177 -18.11 5.40 -17.32
C ALA A 177 -18.69 6.55 -18.16
N ASN A 178 -19.94 6.92 -17.89
CA ASN A 178 -20.56 8.09 -18.51
C ASN A 178 -20.46 9.27 -17.53
N THR A 179 -19.48 10.16 -17.75
CA THR A 179 -19.44 11.43 -17.02
C THR A 179 -20.55 12.32 -17.54
N ALA A 180 -21.54 12.62 -16.70
CA ALA A 180 -22.64 13.49 -17.07
C ALA A 180 -22.18 14.76 -17.83
N LYS A 181 -22.72 14.94 -19.05
CA LYS A 181 -22.83 16.20 -19.83
C LYS A 181 -21.58 16.88 -20.39
N ARG A 182 -20.35 16.36 -20.26
CA ARG A 182 -19.16 17.09 -20.79
C ARG A 182 -18.50 16.54 -22.06
N ASP A 183 -18.51 15.25 -22.33
CA ASP A 183 -17.75 14.71 -23.47
C ASP A 183 -18.67 14.07 -24.53
N GLN A 184 -18.47 14.44 -25.80
CA GLN A 184 -19.20 13.91 -26.98
C GLN A 184 -18.88 12.43 -27.31
N ILE A 185 -18.08 11.74 -26.49
CA ILE A 185 -17.68 10.35 -26.72
C ILE A 185 -18.72 9.41 -26.11
N VAL A 186 -19.32 8.58 -26.97
CA VAL A 186 -20.35 7.60 -26.60
C VAL A 186 -19.66 6.24 -26.34
N TYR A 187 -19.05 6.11 -25.16
CA TYR A 187 -18.23 4.95 -24.78
C TYR A 187 -18.99 3.62 -24.83
N ASP A 188 -20.31 3.61 -24.61
CA ASP A 188 -21.18 2.45 -24.71
C ASP A 188 -21.30 1.90 -26.14
N LEU A 189 -21.37 2.78 -27.15
CA LEU A 189 -21.35 2.35 -28.55
C LEU A 189 -19.99 1.77 -28.96
N ILE A 190 -18.90 2.32 -28.44
CA ILE A 190 -17.55 1.81 -28.71
C ILE A 190 -17.37 0.46 -28.01
N ALA A 191 -17.83 0.33 -26.77
CA ALA A 191 -17.87 -0.92 -26.02
C ALA A 191 -18.62 -2.04 -26.77
N GLU A 192 -19.78 -1.75 -27.34
CA GLU A 192 -20.53 -2.72 -28.15
C GLU A 192 -19.78 -3.14 -29.41
N LYS A 193 -19.09 -2.21 -30.08
CA LYS A 193 -18.21 -2.52 -31.23
C LYS A 193 -16.97 -3.32 -30.82
N MET A 194 -16.37 -3.04 -29.67
CA MET A 194 -15.29 -3.87 -29.13
C MET A 194 -15.80 -5.29 -28.87
N LEU A 195 -16.92 -5.45 -28.17
CA LEU A 195 -17.54 -6.75 -27.89
C LEU A 195 -17.93 -7.51 -29.16
N SER A 196 -18.34 -6.83 -30.23
CA SER A 196 -18.65 -7.48 -31.52
C SER A 196 -17.42 -8.05 -32.24
N THR A 197 -16.22 -7.63 -31.85
CA THR A 197 -14.95 -8.15 -32.39
C THR A 197 -14.28 -9.17 -31.48
N PHE A 198 -14.77 -9.31 -30.25
CA PHE A 198 -14.23 -10.21 -29.24
C PHE A 198 -14.23 -11.67 -29.73
N ARG A 199 -13.13 -12.37 -29.49
CA ARG A 199 -13.04 -13.83 -29.68
C ARG A 199 -12.13 -14.47 -28.63
N PHE A 200 -12.48 -15.69 -28.23
CA PHE A 200 -11.56 -16.55 -27.50
C PHE A 200 -10.52 -17.13 -28.46
N ILE A 201 -9.32 -17.36 -27.94
CA ILE A 201 -8.20 -18.00 -28.63
C ILE A 201 -7.69 -19.12 -27.73
N GLU A 202 -7.04 -20.13 -28.32
CA GLU A 202 -6.41 -21.20 -27.54
C GLU A 202 -5.42 -20.59 -26.54
N LYS A 203 -5.61 -20.92 -25.25
CA LYS A 203 -4.69 -20.54 -24.20
C LYS A 203 -3.36 -21.24 -24.44
N LYS A 204 -2.25 -20.51 -24.32
CA LYS A 204 -0.93 -21.13 -24.31
C LYS A 204 -0.75 -21.82 -22.96
N GLU A 205 -0.83 -23.16 -22.95
CA GLU A 205 -0.73 -23.99 -21.73
C GLU A 205 0.56 -23.77 -20.91
N SER A 206 1.57 -23.09 -21.46
CA SER A 206 2.88 -22.88 -20.84
C SER A 206 3.06 -21.53 -20.12
N TYR A 207 2.02 -20.71 -19.93
CA TYR A 207 2.18 -19.44 -19.18
C TYR A 207 2.12 -19.72 -17.66
N LYS A 208 3.28 -19.92 -17.03
CA LYS A 208 3.38 -20.00 -15.56
C LYS A 208 3.37 -18.58 -15.00
N GLU A 209 2.36 -18.24 -14.20
CA GLU A 209 2.24 -16.88 -13.66
C GLU A 209 3.47 -16.51 -12.82
N PRO A 210 3.94 -15.26 -12.90
CA PRO A 210 4.98 -14.78 -12.02
C PRO A 210 4.53 -14.82 -10.55
N TYR A 211 5.38 -15.30 -9.66
CA TYR A 211 5.11 -15.32 -8.22
C TYR A 211 6.38 -15.15 -7.41
N ILE A 212 6.17 -14.76 -6.16
CA ILE A 212 7.15 -14.84 -5.07
C ILE A 212 6.48 -15.64 -3.96
N LYS A 213 7.24 -16.46 -3.24
CA LYS A 213 6.79 -17.14 -2.04
C LYS A 213 7.88 -17.09 -0.97
N VAL A 214 7.60 -16.46 0.16
CA VAL A 214 8.48 -16.44 1.33
C VAL A 214 8.50 -17.84 1.95
N LEU A 215 9.70 -18.35 2.21
CA LEU A 215 9.90 -19.67 2.82
C LEU A 215 10.46 -19.58 4.23
N SER A 216 11.25 -18.54 4.53
CA SER A 216 11.79 -18.30 5.88
C SER A 216 12.37 -16.87 5.98
N PRO A 217 12.27 -16.18 7.12
CA PRO A 217 11.35 -16.46 8.23
C PRO A 217 9.89 -16.51 7.77
N ASN A 218 9.13 -17.49 8.24
CA ASN A 218 7.74 -17.70 7.82
C ASN A 218 6.75 -17.88 8.98
N GLY A 219 7.22 -17.84 10.23
CA GLY A 219 6.38 -17.89 11.42
C GLY A 219 7.00 -18.65 12.59
N GLY A 220 6.95 -18.04 13.78
CA GLY A 220 7.34 -18.64 15.06
C GLY A 220 8.85 -18.66 15.32
N GLU A 221 9.68 -18.22 14.37
CA GLU A 221 11.11 -18.10 14.59
C GLU A 221 11.43 -17.01 15.62
N ASN A 222 12.51 -17.23 16.37
CA ASN A 222 13.09 -16.24 17.27
C ASN A 222 14.50 -15.95 16.78
N LEU A 223 14.70 -14.77 16.20
CA LEU A 223 15.95 -14.35 15.60
C LEU A 223 16.71 -13.46 16.57
N LYS A 224 17.95 -13.84 16.88
CA LYS A 224 18.77 -13.08 17.81
C LYS A 224 19.46 -11.93 17.09
N VAL A 225 19.39 -10.73 17.65
CA VAL A 225 20.17 -9.57 17.18
C VAL A 225 21.66 -9.90 17.15
N GLY A 226 22.36 -9.49 16.08
CA GLY A 226 23.79 -9.73 15.86
C GLY A 226 24.09 -11.04 15.13
N ASP A 227 23.22 -12.05 15.24
CA ASP A 227 23.34 -13.30 14.50
C ASP A 227 22.95 -13.10 13.02
N THR A 228 23.38 -14.03 12.17
CA THR A 228 23.06 -14.02 10.73
C THR A 228 22.13 -15.17 10.39
N TYR A 229 21.02 -14.86 9.74
CA TYR A 229 20.03 -15.83 9.27
C TYR A 229 19.80 -15.66 7.78
N ASN A 230 19.32 -16.72 7.13
CA ASN A 230 18.98 -16.67 5.72
C ASN A 230 17.49 -16.37 5.56
N ILE A 231 17.17 -15.28 4.88
CA ILE A 231 15.86 -15.10 4.28
C ILE A 231 15.80 -15.99 3.03
N LYS A 232 14.73 -16.74 2.84
CA LYS A 232 14.57 -17.69 1.72
C LYS A 232 13.24 -17.48 1.02
N TRP A 233 13.22 -17.67 -0.28
CA TRP A 233 12.02 -17.57 -1.09
C TRP A 233 12.07 -18.52 -2.29
N GLU A 234 10.89 -18.79 -2.85
CA GLU A 234 10.71 -19.38 -4.17
C GLU A 234 10.16 -18.30 -5.11
N SER A 235 10.55 -18.30 -6.38
CA SER A 235 10.00 -17.33 -7.34
C SER A 235 9.94 -17.87 -8.76
N ASN A 236 9.10 -17.24 -9.58
CA ASN A 236 8.99 -17.53 -11.00
C ASN A 236 8.68 -16.25 -11.77
N GLY A 237 9.17 -16.13 -12.99
CA GLY A 237 8.77 -15.05 -13.90
C GLY A 237 9.17 -13.64 -13.45
N ILE A 238 10.11 -13.52 -12.52
CA ILE A 238 10.65 -12.24 -12.04
C ILE A 238 12.17 -12.25 -12.08
N GLU A 239 12.78 -11.11 -12.42
CA GLU A 239 14.24 -10.97 -12.47
C GLU A 239 14.83 -10.56 -11.12
N LYS A 240 14.17 -9.61 -10.45
CA LYS A 240 14.65 -8.99 -9.21
C LYS A 240 13.50 -8.73 -8.24
N LEU A 241 13.83 -8.71 -6.95
CA LEU A 241 12.92 -8.36 -5.88
C LEU A 241 13.57 -7.47 -4.82
N MET A 242 12.73 -6.88 -3.98
CA MET A 242 13.10 -6.15 -2.77
C MET A 242 12.59 -6.92 -1.55
N ILE A 243 13.37 -6.92 -0.46
CA ILE A 243 12.98 -7.52 0.81
C ILE A 243 12.85 -6.43 1.87
N HIS A 244 11.71 -6.44 2.55
CA HIS A 244 11.41 -5.57 3.65
C HIS A 244 11.02 -6.35 4.90
N LEU A 245 11.12 -5.66 6.02
CA LEU A 245 10.69 -6.09 7.34
C LEU A 245 9.51 -5.23 7.76
N THR A 246 8.44 -5.86 8.24
CA THR A 246 7.23 -5.15 8.63
C THR A 246 6.66 -5.69 9.94
N ASN A 247 6.03 -4.80 10.70
CA ASN A 247 5.25 -5.08 11.89
C ASN A 247 3.75 -4.78 11.68
N TYR A 248 3.28 -4.62 10.43
CA TYR A 248 1.95 -4.07 10.14
C TYR A 248 0.85 -4.87 10.81
N SER A 249 0.31 -4.27 11.87
CA SER A 249 -0.99 -4.60 12.43
C SER A 249 -2.11 -3.88 11.68
N CYS A 250 -1.90 -2.67 11.14
CA CYS A 250 -2.70 -2.06 10.06
C CYS A 250 -2.06 -0.77 9.46
N CYS A 251 -2.77 -0.15 8.53
CA CYS A 251 -2.34 0.63 7.36
C CYS A 251 -1.63 1.97 7.63
N SER A 252 -0.47 2.18 7.00
CA SER A 252 0.17 3.47 6.60
C SER A 252 1.62 3.69 7.03
N GLU A 253 2.29 2.77 7.73
CA GLU A 253 3.75 2.92 7.87
C GLU A 253 4.48 2.41 6.62
N THR A 254 5.75 2.81 6.49
CA THR A 254 6.67 2.39 5.43
C THR A 254 7.54 1.25 5.93
N PRO A 255 7.58 0.09 5.24
CA PRO A 255 8.24 -1.08 5.79
C PRO A 255 9.75 -0.82 5.90
N THR A 256 10.39 -1.45 6.89
CA THR A 256 11.83 -1.30 7.10
C THR A 256 12.57 -2.00 5.98
N HIS A 257 13.40 -1.27 5.23
CA HIS A 257 14.14 -1.83 4.10
C HIS A 257 15.25 -2.77 4.60
N ILE A 258 15.30 -4.01 4.08
CA ILE A 258 16.41 -4.94 4.36
C ILE A 258 17.41 -4.92 3.20
N VAL A 259 16.93 -5.11 1.97
CA VAL A 259 17.76 -5.12 0.76
C VAL A 259 16.93 -4.83 -0.48
N GLU A 260 17.54 -4.18 -1.47
CA GLU A 260 16.90 -3.82 -2.74
C GLU A 260 17.53 -4.53 -3.94
N LYS A 261 16.71 -4.77 -4.97
CA LYS A 261 17.14 -5.18 -6.31
C LYS A 261 18.00 -6.45 -6.35
N ILE A 262 17.67 -7.43 -5.51
CA ILE A 262 18.37 -8.71 -5.48
C ILE A 262 17.87 -9.63 -6.60
N PRO A 263 18.71 -10.43 -7.25
CA PRO A 263 18.27 -11.41 -8.23
C PRO A 263 17.28 -12.40 -7.60
N ALA A 264 16.09 -12.53 -8.17
CA ALA A 264 15.06 -13.43 -7.65
C ALA A 264 15.48 -14.91 -7.75
N SER A 265 16.35 -15.25 -8.71
CA SER A 265 16.97 -16.56 -8.87
C SER A 265 17.97 -16.93 -7.77
N GLN A 266 18.32 -16.01 -6.87
CA GLN A 266 19.22 -16.30 -5.76
C GLN A 266 18.54 -17.16 -4.68
N GLU A 267 17.21 -17.08 -4.57
CA GLU A 267 16.35 -17.85 -3.64
C GLU A 267 16.69 -17.74 -2.14
N SER A 268 17.77 -17.03 -1.78
CA SER A 268 18.16 -16.76 -0.41
C SER A 268 19.01 -15.50 -0.26
N TYR A 269 18.86 -14.80 0.87
CA TYR A 269 19.65 -13.62 1.25
C TYR A 269 20.18 -13.77 2.68
N SER A 270 21.49 -13.60 2.85
CA SER A 270 22.15 -13.66 4.16
C SER A 270 21.94 -12.35 4.91
N TRP A 271 21.09 -12.37 5.93
CA TRP A 271 20.67 -11.21 6.69
C TRP A 271 21.30 -11.25 8.09
N LYS A 272 22.27 -10.35 8.33
CA LYS A 272 22.75 -10.05 9.68
C LYS A 272 21.69 -9.20 10.36
N ILE A 273 21.13 -9.68 11.48
CA ILE A 273 20.04 -8.99 12.20
C ILE A 273 20.62 -7.75 12.89
N PRO A 274 20.29 -6.52 12.44
CA PRO A 274 20.70 -5.33 13.15
C PRO A 274 19.81 -5.13 14.38
N ASP A 275 20.23 -4.25 15.28
CA ASP A 275 19.42 -3.86 16.43
C ASP A 275 18.45 -2.75 16.01
N TYR A 276 17.22 -3.09 15.68
CA TYR A 276 16.17 -2.11 15.33
C TYR A 276 15.56 -1.42 16.56
N GLY A 277 16.04 -1.74 17.78
CA GLY A 277 15.43 -1.25 19.02
C GLY A 277 14.11 -1.94 19.38
N TRP A 278 13.72 -2.97 18.64
CA TRP A 278 12.53 -3.78 18.87
C TRP A 278 12.72 -4.76 20.04
N GLY A 279 11.60 -5.10 20.68
CA GLY A 279 11.52 -6.07 21.76
C GLY A 279 11.12 -7.45 21.26
N SER A 280 11.27 -8.46 22.12
CA SER A 280 10.81 -9.83 21.85
C SER A 280 9.29 -9.96 21.68
N GLU A 281 8.52 -8.92 21.99
CA GLU A 281 7.07 -8.89 21.86
C GLU A 281 6.59 -8.34 20.51
N ASP A 282 7.51 -7.80 19.69
CA ASP A 282 7.16 -7.25 18.38
C ASP A 282 6.84 -8.39 17.40
N ASN A 283 5.66 -8.30 16.79
CA ASN A 283 5.16 -9.26 15.81
C ASN A 283 5.63 -8.83 14.41
N LEU A 284 6.60 -9.56 13.85
CA LEU A 284 7.27 -9.18 12.61
C LEU A 284 7.00 -10.16 11.47
N LYS A 285 7.01 -9.66 10.24
CA LYS A 285 6.92 -10.45 9.01
C LYS A 285 7.93 -9.97 7.97
N ILE A 286 8.34 -10.87 7.08
CA ILE A 286 9.05 -10.51 5.86
C ILE A 286 8.01 -10.15 4.81
N PHE A 287 8.26 -9.06 4.10
CA PHE A 287 7.48 -8.63 2.95
C PHE A 287 8.39 -8.53 1.74
N MET A 288 8.05 -9.25 0.67
CA MET A 288 8.82 -9.24 -0.59
C MET A 288 7.98 -8.69 -1.72
N VAL A 289 8.62 -7.94 -2.61
CA VAL A 289 7.95 -7.30 -3.75
C VAL A 289 8.84 -7.34 -4.98
N GLY A 290 8.27 -7.63 -6.15
CA GLY A 290 8.97 -7.60 -7.43
C GLY A 290 9.44 -6.19 -7.79
N ASP A 291 10.65 -6.06 -8.33
CA ASP A 291 11.26 -4.76 -8.68
C ASP A 291 10.54 -4.08 -9.85
N SER A 292 10.18 -4.85 -10.88
CA SER A 292 9.51 -4.35 -12.09
C SER A 292 7.99 -4.29 -11.98
N ASP A 293 7.41 -5.04 -11.04
CA ASP A 293 5.96 -5.11 -10.84
C ASP A 293 5.67 -5.35 -9.36
N SER A 294 5.23 -4.28 -8.68
CA SER A 294 4.96 -4.32 -7.25
C SER A 294 3.71 -5.12 -6.87
N ARG A 295 2.91 -5.56 -7.85
CA ARG A 295 1.75 -6.43 -7.61
C ARG A 295 2.17 -7.88 -7.38
N ILE A 296 3.37 -8.25 -7.82
CA ILE A 296 3.98 -9.55 -7.50
C ILE A 296 4.65 -9.38 -6.15
N GLN A 297 3.98 -9.87 -5.11
CA GLN A 297 4.44 -9.70 -3.74
C GLN A 297 4.02 -10.89 -2.91
N ASP A 298 4.73 -11.12 -1.81
CA ASP A 298 4.36 -12.11 -0.82
C ASP A 298 4.80 -11.68 0.59
N THR A 299 4.14 -12.22 1.61
CA THR A 299 4.42 -11.93 3.01
C THR A 299 4.50 -13.23 3.80
N SER A 300 5.39 -13.31 4.80
CA SER A 300 5.44 -14.44 5.74
C SER A 300 4.05 -14.84 6.24
N ASP A 301 3.77 -16.14 6.31
CA ASP A 301 2.48 -16.70 6.71
C ASP A 301 2.11 -16.26 8.14
N ASN A 302 3.06 -16.37 9.07
CA ASN A 302 2.90 -16.03 10.48
C ASN A 302 3.98 -15.07 10.98
N TYR A 303 3.77 -14.52 12.18
CA TYR A 303 4.72 -13.63 12.84
C TYR A 303 5.95 -14.39 13.35
N PHE A 304 7.11 -13.76 13.26
CA PHE A 304 8.33 -14.14 13.98
C PHE A 304 8.75 -12.99 14.90
N HIS A 305 9.71 -13.26 15.78
CA HIS A 305 10.23 -12.28 16.73
C HIS A 305 11.72 -12.07 16.54
N ILE A 306 12.15 -10.82 16.66
CA ILE A 306 13.57 -10.47 16.82
C ILE A 306 13.77 -10.14 18.29
N TYR A 307 14.78 -10.73 18.92
CA TYR A 307 15.10 -10.46 20.31
C TYR A 307 16.57 -10.11 20.48
N PHE A 308 16.82 -9.21 21.41
CA PHE A 308 18.14 -8.91 21.91
C PHE A 308 18.40 -9.74 23.16
N ASN A 309 19.60 -10.32 23.29
CA ASN A 309 20.00 -11.00 24.52
C ASN A 309 21.40 -10.53 24.91
N LEU A 310 21.54 -10.09 26.15
CA LEU A 310 22.83 -9.69 26.69
C LEU A 310 23.75 -10.92 26.82
N PRO A 311 25.06 -10.77 26.58
CA PRO A 311 26.01 -11.85 26.79
C PRO A 311 25.92 -12.36 28.23
N SER A 312 26.02 -13.69 28.40
CA SER A 312 26.01 -14.30 29.72
C SER A 312 27.24 -13.85 30.53
N ILE A 313 27.17 -14.03 31.84
CA ILE A 313 28.07 -13.43 32.84
C ILE A 313 29.52 -13.99 32.91
N PRO A 314 29.94 -15.14 32.30
CA PRO A 314 31.20 -15.79 32.71
C PRO A 314 32.48 -14.99 32.45
N GLU A 315 32.48 -13.94 31.63
CA GLU A 315 33.65 -13.10 31.36
C GLU A 315 33.93 -12.00 32.41
N THR A 316 32.98 -11.74 33.32
CA THR A 316 33.06 -10.60 34.27
C THR A 316 33.59 -11.00 35.65
N ALA A 317 34.08 -12.23 35.82
CA ALA A 317 34.50 -12.76 37.12
C ALA A 317 35.63 -11.94 37.77
N ASN A 318 36.53 -11.38 36.97
CA ASN A 318 37.67 -10.57 37.43
C ASN A 318 37.40 -9.05 37.39
N TRP A 319 36.18 -8.64 37.06
CA TRP A 319 35.83 -7.22 36.96
C TRP A 319 35.65 -6.61 38.34
N LYS A 320 35.89 -5.30 38.42
CA LYS A 320 35.61 -4.52 39.63
C LYS A 320 34.12 -4.25 39.73
N THR A 321 33.63 -4.06 40.95
CA THR A 321 32.25 -3.67 41.22
C THR A 321 32.22 -2.20 41.62
N TYR A 322 31.33 -1.44 40.98
CA TYR A 322 30.91 -0.12 41.44
C TYR A 322 29.62 -0.32 42.23
N THR A 323 29.60 0.17 43.46
CA THR A 323 28.45 0.06 44.36
C THR A 323 28.02 1.46 44.76
N ASN A 324 26.74 1.75 44.57
CA ASN A 324 26.12 2.99 45.03
C ASN A 324 25.15 2.67 46.15
N GLU A 325 25.59 2.88 47.39
CA GLU A 325 24.78 2.60 48.58
C GLU A 325 23.60 3.57 48.71
N LYS A 326 23.74 4.81 48.23
CA LYS A 326 22.69 5.85 48.32
C LYS A 326 21.43 5.44 47.54
N TYR A 327 21.60 4.92 46.33
CA TYR A 327 20.50 4.52 45.45
C TYR A 327 20.32 3.00 45.35
N GLY A 328 21.12 2.23 46.10
CA GLY A 328 20.92 0.80 46.30
C GLY A 328 21.11 -0.04 45.04
N PHE A 329 22.19 0.17 44.30
CA PHE A 329 22.54 -0.64 43.13
C PHE A 329 24.03 -0.93 43.03
N GLU A 330 24.38 -1.95 42.25
CA GLU A 330 25.75 -2.22 41.84
C GLU A 330 25.83 -2.63 40.37
N ILE A 331 27.02 -2.42 39.79
CA ILE A 331 27.34 -2.80 38.43
C ILE A 331 28.83 -3.13 38.33
N LYS A 332 29.19 -4.13 37.53
CA LYS A 332 30.59 -4.48 37.29
C LYS A 332 31.15 -3.77 36.08
N TYR A 333 32.46 -3.54 36.10
CA TYR A 333 33.18 -2.87 35.01
C TYR A 333 34.60 -3.44 34.83
N PRO A 334 35.13 -3.47 33.61
CA PRO A 334 36.46 -3.98 33.33
C PRO A 334 37.55 -3.03 33.84
N ASP A 335 38.74 -3.56 34.04
CA ASP A 335 39.92 -2.75 34.37
C ASP A 335 40.20 -1.68 33.31
N GLY A 336 40.61 -0.50 33.76
CA GLY A 336 40.86 0.67 32.90
C GLY A 336 39.62 1.51 32.58
N THR A 337 38.43 1.11 33.03
CA THR A 337 37.23 1.95 32.94
C THR A 337 37.41 3.23 33.75
N LYS A 338 37.13 4.38 33.13
CA LYS A 338 37.07 5.67 33.83
C LYS A 338 35.64 5.91 34.30
N ILE A 339 35.47 6.20 35.58
CA ILE A 339 34.16 6.49 36.17
C ILE A 339 34.13 7.97 36.55
N MET A 340 33.13 8.67 36.05
CA MET A 340 32.79 10.03 36.45
C MET A 340 31.51 9.97 37.28
N ASP A 341 31.65 10.23 38.57
CA ASP A 341 30.56 10.20 39.53
C ASP A 341 30.47 11.55 40.27
N PRO A 342 29.61 12.48 39.81
CA PRO A 342 29.43 13.78 40.43
C PRO A 342 28.73 13.69 41.81
N ILE A 343 28.26 12.51 42.24
CA ILE A 343 27.66 12.31 43.57
C ILE A 343 28.75 12.31 44.65
N THR A 344 30.00 12.00 44.29
CA THR A 344 31.15 11.94 45.21
C THR A 344 32.08 13.16 45.14
N GLY A 345 31.84 14.11 44.22
CA GLY A 345 32.63 15.32 44.05
C GLY A 345 31.75 16.55 43.85
N ASP A 346 31.86 17.52 44.76
CA ASP A 346 31.14 18.80 44.77
C ASP A 346 31.31 19.59 43.46
N LEU A 347 30.51 19.34 42.40
CA LEU A 347 30.17 20.32 41.37
C LEU A 347 28.82 20.00 40.67
N ASN A 348 27.84 20.86 40.97
CA ASN A 348 26.64 21.29 40.22
C ASN A 348 25.22 20.74 40.56
N PRO A 349 24.18 21.61 40.46
CA PRO A 349 22.94 21.57 41.23
C PRO A 349 21.73 21.33 40.30
N ILE A 350 21.73 20.19 39.61
CA ILE A 350 20.54 19.70 38.92
C ILE A 350 20.22 18.37 39.61
N ASN A 351 18.98 18.18 40.05
CA ASN A 351 18.55 17.05 40.90
C ASN A 351 18.80 15.63 40.30
N SER A 352 19.40 15.53 39.11
CA SER A 352 19.82 14.28 38.45
C SER A 352 21.22 13.84 38.89
N ALA A 353 21.33 12.61 39.39
CA ALA A 353 22.60 11.94 39.65
C ALA A 353 23.03 11.16 38.39
N ASN A 354 23.88 11.77 37.56
CA ASN A 354 24.41 11.16 36.33
C ASN A 354 25.78 10.54 36.59
N ILE A 355 25.87 9.20 36.53
CA ILE A 355 27.15 8.48 36.61
C ILE A 355 27.53 8.05 35.19
N SER A 356 28.72 8.43 34.73
CA SER A 356 29.25 8.04 33.42
C SER A 356 30.42 7.07 33.58
N MET A 357 30.34 5.92 32.91
CA MET A 357 31.39 4.90 32.91
C MET A 357 31.93 4.72 31.48
N PHE A 358 33.23 4.99 31.30
CA PHE A 358 33.93 4.92 30.01
C PHE A 358 34.88 3.73 29.98
N PRO A 359 34.45 2.55 29.49
CA PRO A 359 35.35 1.40 29.35
C PRO A 359 36.43 1.67 28.29
N PRO A 360 37.57 0.94 28.32
CA PRO A 360 38.63 1.09 27.34
C PRO A 360 38.14 0.90 25.89
N SER A 361 38.51 1.83 25.01
CA SER A 361 38.26 1.70 23.57
C SER A 361 39.46 1.05 22.87
N SER A 362 39.18 0.05 22.04
CA SER A 362 40.14 -0.61 21.14
C SER A 362 40.54 0.26 19.94
N LEU A 363 39.73 1.27 19.62
CA LEU A 363 39.85 2.08 18.42
C LEU A 363 39.93 3.59 18.75
N LYS A 364 40.86 4.29 18.12
CA LYS A 364 40.99 5.75 18.21
C LYS A 364 39.81 6.41 17.48
N GLY A 365 39.13 7.36 18.13
CA GLY A 365 37.98 8.07 17.55
C GLY A 365 36.61 7.46 17.89
N ILE A 366 36.58 6.35 18.65
CA ILE A 366 35.36 5.74 19.19
C ILE A 366 35.33 5.90 20.70
N LEU A 367 34.24 6.45 21.22
CA LEU A 367 34.00 6.56 22.65
C LEU A 367 32.81 5.69 23.04
N LYS A 368 33.04 4.83 24.05
CA LYS A 368 32.04 3.95 24.64
C LYS A 368 31.69 4.48 26.02
N GLU A 369 30.41 4.60 26.30
CA GLU A 369 29.93 5.14 27.58
C GLU A 369 28.69 4.38 28.04
N LEU A 370 28.63 4.07 29.33
CA LEU A 370 27.41 3.71 30.03
C LEU A 370 27.06 4.85 30.97
N VAL A 371 25.91 5.47 30.75
CA VAL A 371 25.35 6.49 31.64
C VAL A 371 24.29 5.86 32.52
N ILE A 372 24.33 6.16 33.82
CA ILE A 372 23.27 5.85 34.77
C ILE A 372 22.73 7.20 35.26
N ASP A 373 21.58 7.60 34.72
CA ASP A 373 20.84 8.80 35.11
C ASP A 373 19.76 8.41 36.13
N ILE A 374 19.83 9.03 37.30
CA ILE A 374 19.00 8.71 38.46
C ILE A 374 18.22 9.96 38.88
N ASP A 375 16.90 9.81 39.02
CA ASP A 375 15.99 10.84 39.52
C ASP A 375 16.02 12.17 38.73
N SER A 376 16.11 12.05 37.41
CA SER A 376 16.19 13.21 36.52
C SER A 376 14.95 14.10 36.65
N PRO A 377 15.08 15.42 36.91
CA PRO A 377 13.93 16.32 37.03
C PRO A 377 13.18 16.53 35.70
N TYR A 378 13.78 16.08 34.59
CA TYR A 378 13.21 16.20 33.25
C TYR A 378 12.29 15.04 32.87
N TYR A 379 12.34 13.92 33.60
CA TYR A 379 11.61 12.70 33.27
C TYR A 379 10.87 12.19 34.52
N SER A 380 9.56 11.98 34.40
CA SER A 380 8.72 11.53 35.52
C SER A 380 8.29 10.06 35.43
N SER A 381 8.59 9.39 34.31
CA SER A 381 8.21 8.00 34.08
C SER A 381 9.03 7.39 32.95
N CYS A 382 9.08 6.07 32.90
CA CYS A 382 9.64 5.36 31.75
C CYS A 382 8.73 5.48 30.52
N PRO A 383 9.29 5.72 29.33
CA PRO A 383 8.50 5.68 28.11
C PRO A 383 7.88 4.28 27.95
N LYS A 384 6.61 4.21 27.49
CA LYS A 384 5.92 2.95 27.20
C LYS A 384 6.54 2.32 25.96
N LYS A 385 7.56 1.49 26.13
CA LYS A 385 8.30 0.79 25.06
C LYS A 385 8.56 -0.68 25.45
N ALA A 386 9.21 -1.42 24.55
CA ALA A 386 9.49 -2.85 24.66
C ALA A 386 10.00 -3.27 26.05
N PRO A 387 9.34 -4.23 26.73
CA PRO A 387 9.85 -4.76 27.99
C PRO A 387 11.14 -5.54 27.76
N PHE A 388 12.06 -5.45 28.71
CA PHE A 388 13.37 -6.07 28.63
C PHE A 388 13.87 -6.44 30.03
N VAL A 389 14.44 -7.62 30.20
CA VAL A 389 14.91 -8.09 31.51
C VAL A 389 16.43 -8.09 31.54
N ILE A 390 17.01 -7.37 32.51
CA ILE A 390 18.45 -7.37 32.79
C ILE A 390 18.64 -7.95 34.17
N ASN A 391 19.27 -9.13 34.24
CA ASN A 391 19.64 -9.76 35.51
C ASN A 391 18.46 -9.85 36.52
N GLY A 392 17.26 -10.17 36.01
CA GLY A 392 16.03 -10.28 36.81
C GLY A 392 15.30 -8.96 37.09
N VAL A 393 15.83 -7.82 36.66
CA VAL A 393 15.19 -6.50 36.77
C VAL A 393 14.46 -6.19 35.46
N ASN A 394 13.20 -5.77 35.57
CA ASN A 394 12.39 -5.36 34.43
C ASN A 394 12.69 -3.91 34.04
N PHE A 395 12.99 -3.70 32.76
CA PHE A 395 13.24 -2.41 32.13
C PHE A 395 12.31 -2.22 30.92
N ASN A 396 12.06 -0.97 30.55
CA ASN A 396 11.59 -0.60 29.21
C ASN A 396 12.81 -0.20 28.37
N ARG A 397 12.99 -0.86 27.23
CA ARG A 397 14.09 -0.63 26.30
C ARG A 397 13.67 0.30 25.16
N THR A 398 14.55 1.24 24.81
CA THR A 398 14.27 2.26 23.82
C THR A 398 15.52 2.61 23.00
N ASP A 399 15.40 2.61 21.67
CA ASP A 399 16.41 3.25 20.81
C ASP A 399 16.29 4.78 20.92
N VAL A 400 17.40 5.41 21.30
CA VAL A 400 17.59 6.86 21.43
C VAL A 400 18.78 7.33 20.60
N SER A 401 19.19 6.55 19.59
CA SER A 401 20.23 6.89 18.63
C SER A 401 19.92 8.23 17.97
N GLY A 402 20.96 9.02 17.73
CA GLY A 402 20.82 10.39 17.24
C GLY A 402 20.43 11.45 18.30
N ASN A 403 19.98 11.10 19.51
CA ASN A 403 19.66 12.10 20.54
C ASN A 403 20.91 12.68 21.24
N TYR A 404 22.04 12.00 21.13
CA TYR A 404 23.31 12.37 21.78
C TYR A 404 24.36 12.82 20.74
N VAL A 405 23.93 13.68 19.82
CA VAL A 405 24.75 14.16 18.69
C VAL A 405 25.18 15.62 18.86
N GLY A 406 26.42 15.90 18.44
CA GLY A 406 26.92 17.24 18.16
C GLY A 406 27.00 17.49 16.66
N MET A 407 27.53 18.66 16.27
CA MET A 407 27.71 19.01 14.85
C MET A 407 28.51 17.96 14.06
N GLU A 408 29.46 17.29 14.71
CA GLU A 408 30.42 16.38 14.06
C GLU A 408 30.41 14.94 14.61
N THR A 409 29.51 14.64 15.54
CA THR A 409 29.43 13.33 16.21
C THR A 409 28.14 12.59 15.87
N GLY A 410 28.26 11.30 15.56
CA GLY A 410 27.16 10.35 15.50
C GLY A 410 27.07 9.56 16.80
N SER A 411 25.88 9.08 17.13
CA SER A 411 25.64 8.30 18.34
C SER A 411 24.69 7.13 18.05
N ILE A 412 25.13 5.92 18.37
CA ILE A 412 24.24 4.76 18.58
C ILE A 412 23.97 4.68 20.07
N ALA A 413 22.69 4.63 20.46
CA ALA A 413 22.31 4.76 21.85
C ALA A 413 21.06 3.95 22.20
N MET A 414 21.16 3.09 23.22
CA MET A 414 20.02 2.37 23.78
C MET A 414 19.80 2.75 25.23
N GLU A 415 18.57 3.13 25.56
CA GLU A 415 18.11 3.46 26.90
C GLU A 415 17.31 2.29 27.50
N TYR A 416 17.60 1.99 28.76
CA TYR A 416 16.90 1.01 29.59
C TYR A 416 16.38 1.73 30.83
N CYS A 417 15.06 1.85 30.93
CA CYS A 417 14.41 2.61 31.98
C CYS A 417 13.66 1.70 32.96
N THR A 418 13.81 1.93 34.26
CA THR A 418 13.02 1.26 35.31
C THR A 418 12.70 2.19 36.49
N MET A 419 11.75 1.78 37.32
CA MET A 419 11.39 2.45 38.56
C MET A 419 11.70 1.54 39.75
N LYS A 420 12.37 2.07 40.78
CA LYS A 420 12.52 1.41 42.08
C LYS A 420 12.25 2.42 43.19
N ASP A 421 11.34 2.09 44.10
CA ASP A 421 10.99 2.95 45.25
C ASP A 421 10.64 4.40 44.86
N ASN A 422 9.88 4.57 43.77
CA ASN A 422 9.55 5.85 43.13
C ASN A 422 10.74 6.66 42.56
N VAL A 423 11.94 6.09 42.53
CA VAL A 423 13.10 6.67 41.87
C VAL A 423 13.20 6.11 40.45
N LEU A 424 13.35 7.02 39.49
CA LEU A 424 13.56 6.70 38.08
C LEU A 424 15.04 6.39 37.83
N PHE A 425 15.31 5.24 37.20
CA PHE A 425 16.64 4.84 36.73
C PHE A 425 16.62 4.72 35.21
N ARG A 426 17.54 5.43 34.54
CA ARG A 426 17.77 5.33 33.09
C ARG A 426 19.22 4.93 32.85
N LEU A 427 19.42 3.74 32.32
CA LEU A 427 20.73 3.24 31.93
C LEU A 427 20.86 3.42 30.42
N ILE A 428 21.81 4.22 29.97
CA ILE A 428 21.96 4.56 28.56
C ILE A 428 23.32 4.06 28.10
N THR A 429 23.30 3.11 27.17
CA THR A 429 24.50 2.66 26.45
C THR A 429 24.74 3.60 25.29
N LEU A 430 25.98 4.07 25.13
CA LEU A 430 26.38 5.04 24.11
C LEU A 430 27.62 4.54 23.36
N LEU A 431 27.53 4.59 22.04
CA LEU A 431 28.66 4.50 21.14
C LEU A 431 28.74 5.78 20.30
N LEU A 432 29.74 6.60 20.59
CA LEU A 432 29.98 7.89 19.95
C LEU A 432 31.14 7.77 18.96
N PHE A 433 30.94 8.31 17.76
CA PHE A 433 31.92 8.28 16.67
C PHE A 433 31.91 9.57 15.85
N SER A 434 33.01 9.83 15.14
CA SER A 434 33.12 10.96 14.20
C SER A 434 32.28 10.70 12.94
N LYS A 435 31.57 11.73 12.47
CA LYS A 435 30.84 11.68 11.18
C LYS A 435 31.76 11.80 9.95
N TYR A 436 32.98 12.29 10.13
CA TYR A 436 33.92 12.55 9.02
C TYR A 436 34.97 11.46 8.86
N GLU A 437 35.35 10.84 9.98
CA GLU A 437 36.19 9.66 10.01
C GLU A 437 35.30 8.49 10.42
N HIS A 438 34.71 7.81 9.42
CA HIS A 438 34.07 6.51 9.60
C HIS A 438 35.10 5.41 9.35
N PRO A 439 36.00 5.06 10.30
CA PRO A 439 36.71 3.80 10.16
C PRO A 439 35.65 2.69 10.11
N PRO A 440 35.79 1.67 9.25
CA PRO A 440 34.92 0.51 9.33
C PRO A 440 35.13 -0.14 10.70
N PHE A 441 34.15 -0.04 11.58
CA PHE A 441 34.15 -0.69 12.89
C PHE A 441 32.93 -1.59 13.01
N ASP A 442 33.10 -2.69 13.75
CA ASP A 442 31.99 -3.61 14.04
C ASP A 442 31.24 -3.07 15.27
N GLU A 443 30.10 -2.43 15.03
CA GLU A 443 29.23 -1.87 16.06
C GLU A 443 28.90 -2.89 17.16
N THR A 444 28.60 -4.14 16.77
CA THR A 444 28.25 -5.21 17.71
C THR A 444 29.42 -5.50 18.64
N LYS A 445 30.63 -5.56 18.08
CA LYS A 445 31.87 -5.78 18.85
C LYS A 445 32.21 -4.60 19.76
N GLU A 446 31.98 -3.37 19.30
CA GLU A 446 32.28 -2.20 20.12
C GLU A 446 31.27 -2.05 21.28
N LEU A 447 29.98 -2.34 21.06
CA LEU A 447 28.97 -2.32 22.12
C LEU A 447 29.06 -3.52 23.09
N GLU A 448 29.76 -4.60 22.72
CA GLU A 448 29.85 -5.83 23.52
C GLU A 448 30.26 -5.58 24.97
N ILE A 449 31.32 -4.78 25.19
CA ILE A 449 31.82 -4.50 26.54
C ILE A 449 30.83 -3.69 27.38
N VAL A 450 30.11 -2.76 26.75
CA VAL A 450 29.10 -1.92 27.42
C VAL A 450 27.87 -2.76 27.76
N ASN A 451 27.47 -3.65 26.86
CA ASN A 451 26.40 -4.61 27.08
C ASN A 451 26.74 -5.61 28.19
N GLN A 452 28.00 -6.07 28.27
CA GLN A 452 28.48 -6.88 29.40
C GLN A 452 28.43 -6.12 30.73
N MET A 453 28.81 -4.84 30.76
CA MET A 453 28.65 -4.01 31.96
C MET A 453 27.18 -3.92 32.36
N LEU A 454 26.31 -3.55 31.41
CA LEU A 454 24.87 -3.46 31.61
C LEU A 454 24.28 -4.78 32.16
N SER A 455 24.70 -5.94 31.65
CA SER A 455 24.19 -7.25 32.07
C SER A 455 24.51 -7.62 33.52
N THR A 456 25.45 -6.90 34.15
CA THR A 456 25.80 -7.10 35.57
C THR A 456 25.06 -6.16 36.52
N PHE A 457 24.28 -5.21 35.99
CA PHE A 457 23.49 -4.31 36.81
C PHE A 457 22.53 -5.11 37.69
N ARG A 458 22.47 -4.76 38.97
CA ARG A 458 21.41 -5.21 39.87
C ARG A 458 21.18 -4.20 40.97
N PHE A 459 19.98 -4.25 41.50
CA PHE A 459 19.67 -3.59 42.76
C PHE A 459 20.25 -4.38 43.94
N LEU A 460 20.69 -3.66 44.97
CA LEU A 460 21.02 -4.25 46.25
C LEU A 460 19.73 -4.71 46.95
N GLU A 461 19.84 -5.81 47.69
CA GLU A 461 18.77 -6.40 48.50
C GLU A 461 18.45 -5.58 49.76
#